data_AF-A0A699RGV6-F1
#
_entry.id   AF-A0A699RGV6-F1
#
_cell.length_a   1.000
_cell.length_b   1.000
_cell.length_c   1.000
_cell.angle_alpha   90.00
_cell.angle_beta   90.00
_cell.angle_gamma   90.00
#
_symmetry.space_group_name_H-M   'P 1'
#
loop_
_entity.id
_entity.type
_entity.pdbx_description
1 polymer ?
#
loop_
_entity_poly.entity_id
_entity_poly.type
_entity_poly.pdbx_seq_one_letter_code
_entity_poly.pdbx_strand_id
1 'polypeptide(L)' 'AYKLELPEELRRVHNTFHVSNLKKCHADEPLAVPLDGLHFDDKLYFVEEPVEIVGRKVKRLNQSRIPLVMVR' A
#
# COMPACT_ATOMS: atom_id res chain seq x y z
N ALA A 1 5.64 -20.52 12.42
CA ALA A 1 6.02 -19.49 11.43
C ALA A 1 6.84 -20.20 10.35
N TYR A 2 6.75 -19.75 9.11
CA TYR A 2 7.47 -20.32 7.96
C TYR A 2 8.53 -19.34 7.49
N LYS A 3 9.69 -19.85 7.12
CA LYS A 3 10.76 -19.06 6.51
C LYS A 3 10.66 -19.21 4.99
N LEU A 4 10.41 -18.11 4.29
CA LEU A 4 10.34 -18.10 2.83
C LEU A 4 11.70 -17.71 2.24
N GLU A 5 12.03 -18.27 1.09
CA GLU A 5 13.11 -17.75 0.27
C GLU A 5 12.59 -16.52 -0.46
N LEU A 6 13.18 -15.36 -0.16
CA LEU A 6 12.81 -14.10 -0.80
C LEU A 6 13.84 -13.73 -1.88
N PRO A 7 13.41 -13.07 -2.96
CA PRO A 7 14.32 -12.46 -3.92
C PRO A 7 15.32 -11.51 -3.27
N GLU A 8 16.48 -11.28 -3.91
CA GLU A 8 17.55 -10.44 -3.36
C GLU A 8 17.09 -8.99 -3.14
N GLU A 9 16.17 -8.51 -3.97
CA GLU A 9 15.50 -7.22 -3.88
C GLU A 9 14.76 -7.05 -2.56
N LEU A 10 14.30 -8.16 -1.94
CA LEU A 10 13.59 -8.20 -0.67
C LEU A 10 14.45 -8.69 0.50
N ARG A 11 15.78 -8.73 0.36
CA ARG A 11 16.70 -9.23 1.40
C ARG A 11 16.57 -8.54 2.76
N ARG A 12 16.01 -7.33 2.81
CA ARG A 12 15.80 -6.55 4.04
C ARG A 12 14.46 -6.84 4.72
N VAL A 13 13.55 -7.52 4.04
CA VAL A 13 12.27 -7.95 4.60
C VAL A 13 12.50 -9.18 5.48
N HIS A 14 11.89 -9.20 6.67
CA HIS A 14 11.89 -10.39 7.50
C HIS A 14 11.24 -11.55 6.77
N ASN A 15 12.00 -12.58 6.48
CA ASN A 15 11.52 -13.72 5.71
C ASN A 15 10.75 -14.76 6.54
N THR A 16 10.49 -14.47 7.82
CA THR A 16 9.69 -15.33 8.69
C THR A 16 8.25 -14.81 8.76
N PHE A 17 7.30 -15.60 8.26
CA PHE A 17 5.88 -15.26 8.22
C PHE A 17 5.06 -16.19 9.11
N HIS A 18 4.17 -15.63 9.93
CA HIS A 18 3.14 -16.41 10.61
C HIS A 18 2.01 -16.72 9.61
N VAL A 19 1.35 -17.87 9.76
CA VAL A 19 0.22 -18.26 8.87
C VAL A 19 -0.89 -17.21 8.91
N SER A 20 -1.11 -16.59 10.07
CA SER A 20 -2.05 -15.47 10.25
C SER A 20 -1.69 -14.23 9.43
N ASN A 21 -0.40 -14.04 9.12
CA ASN A 21 0.09 -12.90 8.35
C ASN A 21 -0.04 -13.15 6.83
N LEU A 22 -0.20 -14.40 6.42
CA LEU A 22 -0.47 -14.79 5.04
C LEU A 22 -1.97 -14.60 4.76
N LYS A 23 -2.36 -13.35 4.46
CA LYS A 23 -3.72 -13.06 4.03
C LYS A 23 -3.97 -13.65 2.65
N LYS A 24 -5.14 -14.28 2.44
CA LYS A 24 -5.61 -14.63 1.10
C LYS A 24 -6.00 -13.34 0.38
N CYS A 25 -5.40 -13.10 -0.79
CA CYS A 25 -5.85 -12.06 -1.70
C CYS A 25 -7.10 -12.55 -2.42
N HIS A 26 -8.18 -11.77 -2.38
CA HIS A 26 -9.44 -12.05 -3.07
C HIS A 26 -9.67 -11.12 -4.28
N ALA A 27 -8.61 -10.47 -4.77
CA ALA A 27 -8.73 -9.57 -5.92
C ALA A 27 -8.87 -10.38 -7.22
N ASP A 28 -9.82 -9.96 -8.07
CA ASP A 28 -10.07 -10.57 -9.38
C ASP A 28 -8.99 -10.21 -10.43
N GLU A 29 -8.17 -9.19 -10.14
CA GLU A 29 -7.07 -8.70 -10.99
C GLU A 29 -5.74 -8.77 -10.21
N PRO A 30 -4.59 -9.05 -10.87
CA PRO A 30 -3.32 -9.14 -10.17
C PRO A 30 -2.92 -7.76 -9.61
N LEU A 31 -3.16 -7.55 -8.31
CA LEU A 31 -2.56 -6.47 -7.50
C LEU A 31 -1.04 -6.68 -7.27
N ALA A 32 -0.40 -7.53 -8.08
CA ALA A 32 1.01 -7.80 -8.01
C ALA A 32 1.76 -6.55 -8.48
N VAL A 33 2.34 -5.83 -7.52
CA VAL A 33 3.24 -4.72 -7.84
C VAL A 33 4.54 -5.31 -8.39
N PRO A 34 5.02 -4.87 -9.57
CA PRO A 34 6.31 -5.30 -10.09
C PRO A 34 7.43 -4.96 -9.10
N LEU A 35 8.32 -5.93 -8.84
CA LEU A 35 9.47 -5.72 -7.96
C LEU A 35 10.41 -4.63 -8.51
N ASP A 36 10.51 -4.50 -9.83
CA ASP A 36 11.34 -3.49 -10.52
C ASP A 36 10.95 -2.04 -10.17
N GLY A 37 9.71 -1.80 -9.73
CA GLY A 37 9.23 -0.49 -9.28
C GLY A 37 9.39 -0.24 -7.77
N LEU A 38 9.78 -1.25 -6.99
CA LEU A 38 9.94 -1.19 -5.55
C LEU A 38 11.41 -1.00 -5.18
N HIS A 39 11.88 0.25 -5.17
CA HIS A 39 13.20 0.58 -4.67
C HIS A 39 13.18 0.76 -3.15
N PHE A 40 13.82 -0.15 -2.42
CA PHE A 40 14.02 -0.02 -0.97
C PHE A 40 15.34 0.71 -0.71
N ASP A 41 15.28 2.00 -0.36
CA ASP A 41 16.46 2.74 0.13
C ASP A 41 17.06 2.03 1.35
N ASP A 42 18.36 2.20 1.58
CA ASP A 42 19.10 1.74 2.75
C ASP A 42 18.50 2.24 4.07
N LYS A 43 17.66 3.27 4.03
CA LYS A 43 16.94 3.78 5.19
C LYS A 43 15.50 3.24 5.34
N LEU A 44 15.00 2.46 4.37
CA LEU A 44 13.61 1.97 4.27
C LEU A 44 12.57 3.09 4.35
N TYR A 45 12.93 4.33 3.99
CA TYR A 45 11.98 5.43 3.95
C TYR A 45 11.07 5.28 2.74
N PHE A 46 9.78 5.13 2.99
CA PHE A 46 8.76 5.32 1.97
C PHE A 46 8.61 6.82 1.72
N VAL A 47 8.98 7.28 0.53
CA VAL A 47 8.61 8.62 0.07
C VAL A 47 7.19 8.50 -0.47
N GLU A 48 6.21 8.85 0.35
CA GLU A 48 4.83 8.97 -0.12
C GLU A 48 4.80 10.15 -1.10
N GLU A 49 4.59 9.86 -2.39
CA GLU A 49 4.36 10.93 -3.36
C GLU A 49 3.05 11.63 -2.97
N PRO A 50 3.08 12.96 -2.74
CA PRO A 50 1.88 13.67 -2.34
C PRO A 50 0.86 13.61 -3.46
N VAL A 51 -0.24 12.90 -3.23
CA VAL A 51 -1.32 12.84 -4.21
C VAL A 51 -1.98 14.22 -4.31
N GLU A 52 -2.00 14.76 -5.52
CA GLU A 52 -2.53 16.10 -5.76
C GLU A 52 -4.04 16.13 -5.50
N ILE A 53 -4.48 17.00 -4.58
CA ILE A 53 -5.90 17.26 -4.37
C ILE A 53 -6.38 18.20 -5.47
N VAL A 54 -6.96 17.63 -6.53
CA VAL A 54 -7.48 18.38 -7.69
C VAL A 54 -8.81 19.08 -7.40
N GLY A 55 -9.49 18.72 -6.32
CA GLY A 55 -10.76 19.37 -5.99
C GLY A 55 -11.23 19.07 -4.57
N ARG A 56 -12.07 19.97 -4.04
CA ARG A 56 -12.73 19.80 -2.74
C ARG A 56 -14.22 20.08 -2.89
N LYS A 57 -15.06 19.25 -2.29
CA LYS A 57 -16.51 19.41 -2.26
C LYS A 57 -17.04 19.08 -0.88
N VAL A 58 -18.02 19.82 -0.37
CA VAL A 58 -18.68 19.44 0.88
C VAL A 58 -20.04 18.85 0.55
N LYS A 59 -20.28 17.60 0.98
CA LYS A 59 -21.60 16.97 0.91
C LYS A 59 -22.36 17.29 2.20
N ARG A 60 -23.50 17.95 2.08
CA ARG A 60 -24.42 18.19 3.20
C ARG A 60 -25.34 16.98 3.35
N LEU A 61 -25.39 16.43 4.55
CA LEU A 61 -26.38 15.46 5.00
C LEU A 61 -27.37 16.16 5.94
N ASN A 62 -28.43 15.47 6.35
CA ASN A 62 -29.48 16.05 7.18
C ASN A 62 -28.95 16.63 8.51
N GLN A 63 -27.91 16.03 9.09
CA GLN A 63 -27.34 16.44 10.38
C GLN A 63 -25.84 16.77 10.32
N SER A 64 -25.18 16.63 9.16
CA SER A 64 -23.72 16.78 9.08
C SER A 64 -23.24 17.32 7.74
N ARG A 65 -21.96 17.70 7.71
CA ARG A 65 -21.23 18.14 6.52
C ARG A 65 -19.96 17.32 6.40
N ILE A 66 -19.80 16.64 5.27
CA ILE A 66 -18.65 15.78 5.00
C ILE A 66 -17.81 16.43 3.89
N PRO A 67 -16.56 16.85 4.19
CA PRO A 67 -15.60 17.24 3.16
C PRO A 67 -15.19 16.02 2.35
N LEU A 68 -15.30 16.13 1.03
CA LEU A 68 -14.84 15.19 0.03
C LEU A 68 -13.70 15.86 -0.74
N VAL A 69 -12.66 15.11 -1.02
CA VAL A 69 -11.53 15.54 -1.85
C VAL A 69 -11.43 14.64 -3.06
N MET A 70 -11.14 15.23 -4.21
CA MET A 70 -10.76 14.49 -5.41
C MET A 70 -9.24 14.48 -5.45
N VAL A 71 -8.68 13.29 -5.61
CA VAL A 71 -7.24 13.04 -5.71
C VAL A 71 -6.93 12.57 -7.12
N ARG A 72 -5.79 13.01 -7.67
CA ARG A 72 -5.35 12.67 -9.03
C ARG A 72 -4.69 11.30 -9.12
#